data_AF-A0A937CS41-F1
#
_entry.id   AF-A0A937CS41-F1
#
_cell.length_a   1.000
_cell.length_b   1.000
_cell.length_c   1.000
_cell.angle_alpha   90.00
_cell.angle_beta   90.00
_cell.angle_gamma   90.00
#
_symmetry.space_group_name_H-M   'P 1'
#
loop_
_entity.id
_entity.type
_entity.pdbx_description
1 polymer ?
#
loop_
_entity_poly.entity_id
_entity_poly.type
_entity_poly.pdbx_seq_one_letter_code
_entity_poly.pdbx_strand_id
1 'polypeptide(L)' 'MTKSNDMKFQLCFRNLYNSGRGFAFPCDSEGRVDLDHLSERARSNYFYARAMIGRELAHPAIENMR' A
#
# COMPACT_ATOMS: atom_id res chain seq x y z
N MET A 1 0.67 -17.36 -16.73
CA MET A 1 0.17 -16.11 -16.11
C MET A 1 1.15 -15.74 -15.00
N THR A 2 2.15 -14.93 -15.32
CA THR A 2 3.35 -14.67 -14.51
C THR A 2 3.08 -13.66 -13.39
N LYS A 3 2.62 -14.15 -12.23
CA LYS A 3 2.62 -13.38 -10.97
C LYS A 3 4.06 -13.27 -10.44
N SER A 4 4.85 -12.33 -10.96
CA SER A 4 6.23 -12.10 -10.46
C SER A 4 6.66 -10.63 -10.53
N ASN A 5 5.72 -9.70 -10.76
CA ASN A 5 6.01 -8.26 -10.85
C ASN A 5 5.59 -7.46 -9.60
N ASP A 6 5.01 -8.12 -8.59
CA ASP A 6 4.49 -7.51 -7.35
C ASP A 6 5.59 -6.91 -6.45
N MET A 7 6.85 -7.29 -6.70
CA MET A 7 8.03 -6.77 -5.98
C MET A 7 8.61 -5.50 -6.61
N LYS A 8 8.04 -4.99 -7.70
CA LYS A 8 8.57 -3.78 -8.37
C LYS A 8 7.86 -2.52 -7.93
N PHE A 9 6.62 -2.64 -7.46
CA PHE A 9 5.80 -1.51 -7.07
C PHE A 9 5.28 -1.69 -5.65
N GLN A 10 5.04 -0.55 -5.01
CA GLN A 10 4.39 -0.47 -3.72
C GLN A 10 3.32 0.62 -3.76
N LEU A 11 2.19 0.32 -3.11
CA LEU A 11 1.11 1.26 -2.88
C LEU A 11 1.35 1.96 -1.54
N CYS A 12 1.70 3.24 -1.60
CA CYS A 12 2.14 4.01 -0.44
C CYS A 12 1.07 4.99 0.05
N PHE A 13 0.65 4.82 1.29
CA PHE A 13 -0.26 5.70 2.03
C PHE A 13 0.56 6.58 2.96
N ARG A 14 0.76 7.85 2.58
CA ARG A 14 1.51 8.83 3.39
C ARG A 14 0.60 9.49 4.43
N ASN A 15 1.10 9.72 5.64
CA ASN A 15 0.38 10.52 6.63
C ASN A 15 0.36 12.00 6.22
N LEU A 16 -0.81 12.62 6.34
CA LEU A 16 -1.05 14.02 5.98
C LEU A 16 -0.32 15.01 6.89
N TYR A 17 -0.09 14.64 8.15
CA TYR A 17 0.45 15.53 9.17
C TYR A 17 1.89 15.19 9.57
N ASN A 18 2.39 14.00 9.19
CA ASN A 18 3.72 13.55 9.55
C ASN A 18 4.36 12.71 8.43
N SER A 19 5.14 13.36 7.59
CA SER A 19 5.74 12.79 6.37
C SER A 19 6.65 11.57 6.59
N GLY A 20 7.03 11.26 7.83
CA GLY A 20 7.85 10.08 8.18
C GLY A 20 7.04 8.82 8.56
N ARG A 21 5.70 8.91 8.60
CA ARG A 21 4.82 7.77 8.93
C ARG A 21 3.88 7.46 7.76
N GLY A 22 3.67 6.18 7.51
CA GLY A 22 2.77 5.72 6.46
C GLY A 22 2.72 4.21 6.38
N PHE A 23 1.94 3.71 5.43
CA PHE A 23 1.85 2.29 5.11
C PHE A 23 2.28 2.08 3.66
N ALA A 24 3.06 1.03 3.41
CA ALA A 24 3.43 0.61 2.08
C ALA A 24 3.09 -0.87 1.94
N PHE A 25 2.48 -1.22 0.81
CA PHE A 25 2.08 -2.59 0.50
C PHE A 25 2.59 -2.95 -0.89
N PRO A 26 3.12 -4.16 -1.11
CA PRO A 26 3.51 -4.59 -2.44
C PRO A 26 2.27 -4.62 -3.35
N CYS A 27 2.45 -4.24 -4.60
CA CYS A 27 1.36 -4.17 -5.58
C CYS A 27 1.86 -4.37 -7.01
N ASP A 28 0.92 -4.55 -7.93
CA ASP A 28 1.19 -4.50 -9.36
C ASP A 28 1.37 -3.06 -9.89
N SER A 29 1.69 -2.93 -11.18
CA SER A 29 1.88 -1.63 -11.86
C SER A 29 0.62 -0.76 -11.91
N GLU A 30 -0.56 -1.33 -11.65
CA GLU A 30 -1.84 -0.62 -11.58
C GLU A 30 -2.23 -0.27 -10.14
N GLY A 31 -1.38 -0.60 -9.15
CA GLY A 31 -1.60 -0.33 -7.74
C GLY A 31 -2.54 -1.33 -7.06
N ARG A 32 -2.78 -2.50 -7.67
CA ARG A 32 -3.58 -3.56 -7.04
C ARG A 32 -2.72 -4.34 -6.06
N VAL A 33 -3.17 -4.37 -4.81
CA VAL A 33 -2.54 -5.14 -3.74
C VAL A 33 -3.16 -6.54 -3.70
N ASP A 34 -2.32 -7.58 -3.78
CA ASP A 34 -2.76 -8.96 -3.65
C ASP A 34 -2.98 -9.33 -2.17
N LEU A 35 -4.23 -9.23 -1.72
CA LEU A 35 -4.61 -9.46 -0.33
C LEU A 35 -4.39 -10.91 0.15
N ASP A 36 -4.49 -11.89 -0.76
CA ASP A 36 -4.29 -13.29 -0.41
C ASP A 36 -2.83 -13.57 -0.04
N HIS A 37 -1.90 -12.84 -0.66
CA HIS A 37 -0.47 -12.92 -0.39
C HIS A 37 0.00 -12.09 0.82
N LEU A 38 -0.87 -11.24 1.40
CA LEU A 38 -0.56 -10.52 2.62
C LEU A 38 -0.75 -11.40 3.87
N SER A 39 0.08 -11.17 4.88
CA SER A 39 -0.17 -11.70 6.24
C SER A 39 -1.42 -11.06 6.85
N GLU A 40 -2.03 -11.71 7.84
CA GLU A 40 -3.24 -11.18 8.50
C GLU A 40 -3.04 -9.76 9.06
N ARG A 41 -1.87 -9.50 9.68
CA ARG A 41 -1.51 -8.17 10.17
C ARG A 41 -1.42 -7.15 9.03
N ALA A 42 -0.82 -7.53 7.90
CA ALA A 42 -0.69 -6.65 6.75
C ALA A 42 -2.06 -6.35 6.11
N ARG A 43 -2.97 -7.33 6.03
CA ARG A 43 -4.36 -7.12 5.57
C ARG A 43 -5.10 -6.13 6.47
N SER A 44 -5.03 -6.30 7.79
CA SER A 44 -5.66 -5.36 8.73
C SER A 44 -5.12 -3.94 8.58
N ASN A 45 -3.81 -3.79 8.43
CA ASN A 45 -3.18 -2.49 8.18
C ASN A 45 -3.64 -1.88 6.84
N TYR A 46 -3.79 -2.69 5.79
CA TYR A 46 -4.27 -2.23 4.50
C TYR A 46 -5.70 -1.69 4.57
N PHE A 47 -6.60 -2.42 5.24
CA PHE A 47 -7.99 -1.96 5.42
C PHE A 47 -8.07 -0.71 6.28
N TYR A 48 -7.28 -0.62 7.35
CA TYR A 48 -7.14 0.61 8.13
C TYR A 48 -6.67 1.77 7.24
N ALA A 49 -5.59 1.57 6.46
CA ALA A 49 -5.04 2.61 5.62
C ALA A 49 -6.05 3.12 4.59
N ARG A 50 -6.84 2.23 3.99
CA ARG A 50 -7.93 2.60 3.07
C ARG A 50 -9.06 3.36 3.75
N ALA A 51 -9.45 2.97 4.95
CA ALA A 51 -10.52 3.64 5.70
C ALA A 51 -10.13 5.07 6.14
N MET A 52 -8.83 5.33 6.30
CA MET A 52 -8.30 6.59 6.83
C MET A 52 -7.86 7.60 5.76
N ILE A 53 -8.07 7.30 4.46
CA ILE A 53 -7.79 8.23 3.35
C ILE A 53 -8.61 9.51 3.53
N GLY A 54 -7.98 10.66 3.32
CA GLY A 54 -8.59 11.99 3.43
C GLY A 54 -8.78 12.48 4.86
N ARG A 55 -8.54 11.63 5.86
CA ARG A 55 -8.64 11.98 7.29
C ARG A 55 -7.27 12.00 7.98
N GLU A 56 -6.53 10.90 7.89
CA GLU A 56 -5.17 10.78 8.44
C GLU A 56 -4.13 10.48 7.35
N LEU A 57 -4.55 9.81 6.28
CA LEU A 57 -3.67 9.39 5.19
C LEU A 57 -4.06 10.09 3.89
N ALA A 58 -3.07 10.40 3.06
CA ALA A 58 -3.28 10.88 1.70
C ALA A 58 -3.82 9.77 0.79
N HIS A 59 -4.32 10.16 -0.38
CA HIS A 59 -4.56 9.20 -1.46
C HIS A 59 -3.26 8.44 -1.77
N PRO A 60 -3.33 7.12 -1.95
CA PRO A 60 -2.13 6.33 -2.14
C PRO A 60 -1.45 6.65 -3.47
N ALA A 61 -0.12 6.55 -3.50
CA ALA A 61 0.67 6.66 -4.70
C ALA A 61 1.35 5.32 -5.01
N ILE A 62 1.45 4.99 -6.30
CA ILE A 62 2.26 3.86 -6.77
C ILE A 62 3.71 4.35 -6.83
N GLU A 63 4.60 3.66 -6.14
CA GLU A 63 6.03 3.96 -6.11
C GLU A 63 6.84 2.72 -6.48
N ASN A 64 8.05 2.91 -7.02
CA ASN A 64 8.96 1.80 -7.22
C ASN A 64 9.45 1.28 -5.86
N MET A 65 9.53 -0.04 -5.71
CA MET A 65 10.19 -0.68 -4.59
C MET A 65 11.71 -0.50 -4.77
N ARG A 66 12.33 0.33 -3.93
CA ARG A 66 13.79 0.58 -3.96
C ARG A 66 14.54 -0.45 -3.14
#